data_AF-A0A392S452-F1
#
_entry.id   AF-A0A392S452-F1
#
_cell.length_a   1.000
_cell.length_b   1.000
_cell.length_c   1.000
_cell.angle_alpha   90.00
_cell.angle_beta   90.00
_cell.angle_gamma   90.00
#
_symmetry.space_group_name_H-M   'P 1'
#
loop_
_entity.id
_entity.type
_entity.pdbx_description
1 polymer ?
#
loop_
_entity_poly.entity_id
_entity_poly.type
_entity_poly.pdbx_seq_one_letter_code
_entity_poly.pdbx_strand_id
1 'polypeptide(L)'
;ASGLGSGPILYPTPITIIPPSSVDNNSVSPSSADASVSHNSPAPTVIPHRIHPQNSHSMATRGILGIVQPRLHPTLLLTHVEPTCYKQALQHPKWLAAMKSEYDALMTNNTWS
;
A
#
# COMPACT_ATOMS: atom_id res chain seq x y z
N ALA A 1 -0.66 -53.07 -7.14
CA ALA A 1 -1.86 -52.33 -7.56
C ALA A 1 -2.16 -51.29 -6.48
N SER A 2 -2.26 -49.98 -6.70
CA SER A 2 -2.12 -49.11 -7.85
C SER A 2 -1.87 -47.70 -7.28
N GLY A 3 -1.06 -46.89 -7.98
CA GLY A 3 -0.66 -45.55 -7.52
C GLY A 3 -1.81 -44.56 -7.45
N LEU A 4 -1.81 -43.72 -6.40
CA LEU A 4 -2.71 -42.58 -6.26
C LEU A 4 -2.17 -41.43 -7.12
N GLY A 5 -2.91 -41.11 -8.18
CA GLY A 5 -2.59 -40.02 -9.09
C GLY A 5 -2.76 -38.65 -8.41
N SER A 6 -1.68 -37.89 -8.39
CA SER A 6 -1.68 -36.46 -8.07
C SER A 6 -2.39 -35.70 -9.18
N GLY A 7 -3.57 -35.12 -8.91
CA GLY A 7 -4.22 -34.17 -9.81
C GLY A 7 -3.50 -32.83 -9.84
N PRO A 8 -3.58 -32.07 -10.94
CA PRO A 8 -2.92 -30.77 -11.06
C PRO A 8 -3.59 -29.73 -10.15
N ILE A 9 -2.79 -29.06 -9.32
CA ILE A 9 -3.20 -27.89 -8.53
C ILE A 9 -3.30 -26.70 -9.49
N LEU A 10 -4.51 -26.17 -9.69
CA LEU A 10 -4.72 -24.92 -10.41
C LEU A 10 -4.54 -23.75 -9.43
N TYR A 11 -3.41 -23.06 -9.53
CA TYR A 11 -3.20 -21.80 -8.83
C TYR A 11 -3.94 -20.67 -9.56
N PRO A 12 -4.74 -19.85 -8.86
CA PRO A 12 -5.32 -18.66 -9.49
C PRO A 12 -4.20 -17.67 -9.83
N THR A 13 -4.22 -17.14 -11.04
CA THR A 13 -3.28 -16.09 -11.47
C THR A 13 -3.65 -14.75 -10.83
N PRO A 14 -2.68 -13.97 -10.33
CA PRO A 14 -2.96 -12.64 -9.81
C PRO A 14 -3.38 -11.69 -10.94
N ILE A 15 -4.42 -10.91 -10.69
CA ILE A 15 -4.86 -9.83 -11.59
C ILE A 15 -3.84 -8.68 -11.48
N THR A 16 -3.09 -8.44 -12.55
CA THR A 16 -2.19 -7.30 -12.66
C THR A 16 -2.97 -6.06 -13.13
N ILE A 17 -3.10 -5.06 -12.27
CA ILE A 17 -3.64 -3.75 -12.63
C ILE A 17 -2.51 -2.93 -13.25
N ILE A 18 -2.63 -2.59 -14.54
CA ILE A 18 -1.65 -1.77 -15.25
C ILE A 18 -2.04 -0.29 -15.07
N PRO A 19 -1.17 0.57 -14.52
CA PRO A 19 -1.45 2.01 -14.42
C PRO A 19 -1.37 2.68 -15.81
N PRO A 20 -2.11 3.78 -16.05
CA PRO A 20 -2.02 4.52 -17.30
C PRO A 20 -0.66 5.23 -17.41
N SER A 21 -0.08 5.19 -18.62
CA SER A 21 1.19 5.84 -18.96
C SER A 21 1.11 7.36 -18.77
N SER A 22 2.08 7.92 -18.04
CA SER A 22 2.24 9.38 -17.93
C SER A 22 2.79 9.93 -19.24
N VAL A 23 2.14 10.95 -19.79
CA VAL A 23 2.62 11.71 -20.95
C VAL A 23 3.71 12.69 -20.50
N ASP A 24 4.93 12.47 -20.96
CA ASP A 24 6.07 13.35 -20.73
C ASP A 24 5.93 14.64 -21.56
N ASN A 25 5.63 15.75 -20.88
CA ASN A 25 5.73 17.08 -21.48
C ASN A 25 7.19 17.54 -21.46
N ASN A 26 7.85 17.35 -22.60
CA ASN A 26 9.16 17.91 -22.89
C ASN A 26 9.05 19.43 -23.11
N SER A 27 9.71 20.27 -22.30
CA SER A 27 9.95 21.67 -22.70
C SER A 27 11.15 22.33 -22.02
N VAL A 28 12.24 22.36 -22.80
CA VAL A 28 13.21 23.45 -23.00
C VAL A 28 14.04 23.97 -21.81
N SER A 29 15.33 23.59 -21.82
CA SER A 29 16.42 24.43 -21.29
C SER A 29 16.87 25.44 -22.36
N PRO A 30 17.29 26.66 -21.97
CA PRO A 30 18.36 27.35 -22.66
C PRO A 30 19.62 27.46 -21.79
N SER A 31 20.73 27.39 -22.49
CA SER A 31 22.12 27.31 -22.04
C SER A 31 22.78 28.69 -21.92
N SER A 32 23.90 28.73 -21.17
CA SER A 32 25.06 29.64 -21.32
C SER A 32 24.89 31.10 -20.86
N ALA A 33 25.87 31.85 -20.34
CA ALA A 33 27.25 31.61 -19.93
C ALA A 33 27.74 32.85 -19.12
N ASP A 34 28.74 32.60 -18.28
CA ASP A 34 29.88 33.43 -17.79
C ASP A 34 29.89 34.97 -17.92
N ALA A 35 30.19 35.66 -16.81
CA ALA A 35 31.00 36.89 -16.77
C ALA A 35 31.52 37.21 -15.35
N SER A 36 32.68 36.65 -15.02
CA SER A 36 33.90 37.28 -14.45
C SER A 36 33.86 38.41 -13.36
N VAL A 37 34.57 38.08 -12.25
CA VAL A 37 35.43 38.86 -11.29
C VAL A 37 34.87 40.03 -10.45
N SER A 38 35.03 39.97 -9.10
CA SER A 38 36.12 40.67 -8.38
C SER A 38 36.07 40.65 -6.82
N HIS A 39 37.23 40.30 -6.24
CA HIS A 39 37.90 40.81 -5.02
C HIS A 39 37.36 40.55 -3.58
N ASN A 40 38.18 39.74 -2.85
CA ASN A 40 38.75 39.97 -1.51
C ASN A 40 37.86 39.99 -0.23
N SER A 41 37.86 38.89 0.56
CA SER A 41 37.81 38.91 2.06
C SER A 41 37.77 37.49 2.69
N PRO A 42 38.10 37.33 4.00
CA PRO A 42 38.99 36.29 4.51
C PRO A 42 38.34 34.91 4.71
N ALA A 43 39.21 33.90 4.82
CA ALA A 43 38.88 32.48 4.96
C ALA A 43 37.76 32.21 6.01
N PRO A 44 36.71 31.45 5.67
CA PRO A 44 35.70 31.08 6.64
C PRO A 44 36.24 29.98 7.55
N THR A 45 36.18 30.21 8.85
CA THR A 45 36.25 29.14 9.84
C THR A 45 35.19 28.10 9.49
N VAL A 46 35.61 26.87 9.18
CA VAL A 46 34.71 25.74 8.90
C VAL A 46 34.07 25.33 10.22
N ILE A 47 33.02 26.04 10.61
CA ILE A 47 32.02 25.50 11.51
C ILE A 47 31.25 24.48 10.66
N PRO A 48 31.17 23.20 11.05
CA PRO A 48 30.32 22.26 10.33
C PRO A 48 28.89 22.78 10.49
N HIS A 49 28.39 23.46 9.47
CA HIS A 49 27.03 23.95 9.42
C HIS A 49 26.15 22.71 9.34
N ARG A 50 25.71 22.23 10.49
CA ARG A 50 24.56 21.34 10.56
C ARG A 50 23.44 22.17 9.95
N ILE A 51 23.10 21.88 8.69
CA ILE A 51 22.01 22.51 7.96
C ILE A 51 20.72 22.03 8.62
N HIS A 52 20.44 22.51 9.83
CA HIS A 52 19.09 22.54 10.33
C HIS A 52 18.38 23.56 9.44
N PRO A 53 17.31 23.17 8.72
CA PRO A 53 16.52 24.14 7.99
C PRO A 53 16.07 25.21 9.00
N GLN A 54 16.65 26.41 8.90
CA GLN A 54 16.23 27.57 9.68
C GLN A 54 14.89 28.01 9.10
N ASN A 55 13.83 27.36 9.56
CA ASN A 55 12.47 27.75 9.25
C ASN A 55 12.26 29.17 9.80
N SER A 56 12.13 30.15 8.91
CA SER A 56 11.84 31.56 9.22
C SER A 56 10.35 31.94 9.04
N HIS A 57 9.46 30.96 8.84
CA HIS A 57 8.02 31.17 8.76
C HIS A 57 7.34 30.90 10.11
N SER A 58 6.24 31.59 10.38
CA SER A 58 5.50 31.49 11.65
C SER A 58 4.83 30.13 11.88
N MET A 59 4.61 29.36 10.81
CA MET A 59 3.98 28.04 10.89
C MET A 59 5.00 26.95 11.23
N ALA A 60 4.77 26.23 12.33
CA ALA A 60 5.52 25.04 12.69
C ALA A 60 4.68 23.78 12.39
N THR A 61 5.24 22.82 11.65
CA THR A 61 4.63 21.50 11.47
C THR A 61 5.04 20.57 12.61
N ARG A 62 4.30 19.47 12.83
CA ARG A 62 4.59 18.50 13.91
C ARG A 62 6.01 17.95 13.87
N GLY A 63 6.56 17.71 12.67
CA GLY A 63 7.93 17.23 12.50
C GLY A 63 8.99 18.26 12.92
N ILE A 64 8.70 19.55 12.78
CA ILE A 64 9.59 20.64 13.19
C ILE A 64 9.65 20.75 14.72
N LEU A 65 8.53 20.50 15.40
CA LEU A 65 8.45 20.45 16.87
C LEU A 65 8.92 19.10 17.46
N GLY A 66 9.43 18.18 16.64
CA GLY A 66 9.85 16.85 17.09
C GLY A 66 8.71 15.94 17.54
N ILE A 67 7.45 16.27 17.19
CA ILE A 67 6.28 15.47 17.56
C ILE A 67 6.19 14.28 16.59
N VAL A 68 6.73 13.15 17.02
CA VAL A 68 6.63 11.88 16.29
C VAL A 68 5.30 11.22 16.60
N GLN A 69 4.50 10.98 15.55
CA GLN A 69 3.31 10.14 15.66
C GLN A 69 3.74 8.68 15.87
N PRO A 70 3.36 8.02 16.98
CA PRO A 70 3.71 6.63 17.19
C PRO A 70 3.03 5.76 16.13
N ARG A 71 3.79 4.83 15.54
CA ARG A 71 3.23 3.84 14.63
C ARG A 71 2.42 2.85 15.46
N LEU A 72 1.10 2.93 15.38
CA LEU A 72 0.23 1.91 15.94
C LEU A 72 0.37 0.66 15.08
N HIS A 73 0.68 -0.48 15.70
CA HIS A 73 0.62 -1.79 15.07
C HIS A 73 -0.75 -2.39 15.40
N PRO A 74 -1.80 -2.15 14.59
CA PRO A 74 -3.10 -2.73 14.87
C PRO A 74 -2.97 -4.26 14.79
N THR A 75 -3.22 -4.93 15.92
CA THR A 75 -3.40 -6.38 15.91
C THR A 75 -4.79 -6.67 15.35
N LEU A 76 -4.85 -7.23 14.14
CA LEU A 76 -6.10 -7.68 13.55
C LEU A 76 -6.57 -8.92 14.32
N LEU A 77 -7.48 -8.73 15.28
CA LEU A 77 -8.10 -9.81 16.03
C LEU A 77 -9.19 -10.44 15.17
N LEU A 78 -8.82 -11.40 14.32
CA LEU A 78 -9.79 -12.19 13.59
C LEU A 78 -10.47 -13.14 14.58
N THR A 79 -11.69 -12.81 15.01
CA THR A 79 -12.43 -13.60 16.02
C THR A 79 -12.94 -14.94 15.49
N HIS A 80 -13.00 -15.09 14.16
CA HIS A 80 -13.56 -16.26 13.51
C HIS A 80 -12.68 -16.70 12.34
N VAL A 81 -12.23 -17.95 12.40
CA VAL A 81 -11.51 -18.59 11.31
C VAL A 81 -12.53 -19.14 10.32
N GLU A 82 -12.30 -18.88 9.04
CA GLU A 82 -13.12 -19.45 7.97
C GLU A 82 -12.91 -20.97 7.89
N PRO A 83 -13.99 -21.77 7.83
CA PRO A 83 -13.89 -23.21 7.67
C PRO A 83 -13.28 -23.55 6.31
N THR A 84 -12.29 -24.43 6.28
CA THR A 84 -11.59 -24.80 5.04
C THR A 84 -12.31 -25.91 4.27
N CYS A 85 -13.31 -26.57 4.89
CA CYS A 85 -14.15 -27.54 4.22
C CYS A 85 -15.63 -27.42 4.60
N TYR A 86 -16.49 -27.93 3.73
CA TYR A 86 -17.94 -27.92 3.89
C TYR A 86 -18.41 -28.54 5.21
N LYS A 87 -17.85 -29.70 5.61
CA LYS A 87 -18.24 -30.38 6.85
C LYS A 87 -17.99 -29.53 8.09
N GLN A 88 -16.93 -28.71 8.10
CA GLN A 88 -16.65 -27.78 9.19
C GLN A 88 -17.60 -26.58 9.16
N ALA A 89 -17.90 -26.06 7.97
CA ALA A 89 -18.84 -24.95 7.82
C ALA A 89 -20.24 -25.30 8.37
N LEU A 90 -20.71 -26.52 8.13
CA LEU A 90 -22.00 -26.99 8.66
C LEU A 90 -22.06 -27.05 10.20
N GLN A 91 -20.93 -27.23 10.89
CA GLN A 91 -20.90 -27.24 12.35
C GLN A 91 -21.04 -25.82 12.94
N HIS A 92 -20.80 -24.79 12.14
CA HIS A 92 -20.91 -23.41 12.56
C HIS A 92 -22.26 -22.79 12.15
N PRO A 93 -23.10 -22.35 13.10
CA PRO A 93 -24.45 -21.91 12.80
C PRO A 93 -24.50 -20.67 11.89
N LYS A 94 -23.53 -19.75 12.02
CA LYS A 94 -23.45 -18.56 11.16
C LYS A 94 -23.18 -18.92 9.69
N TRP A 95 -22.26 -19.86 9.45
CA TRP A 95 -21.92 -20.32 8.10
C TRP A 95 -23.07 -21.10 7.46
N LEU A 96 -23.72 -21.97 8.23
CA LEU A 96 -24.90 -22.70 7.78
C LEU A 96 -26.07 -21.76 7.43
N ALA A 97 -26.32 -20.73 8.24
CA ALA A 97 -27.35 -19.74 7.96
C ALA A 97 -27.05 -18.95 6.67
N ALA A 98 -25.78 -18.53 6.49
CA ALA A 98 -25.37 -17.84 5.27
C ALA A 98 -25.54 -18.71 4.03
N MET A 99 -25.12 -19.98 4.06
CA MET A 99 -25.30 -20.91 2.94
C MET A 99 -26.77 -21.10 2.56
N LYS A 100 -27.66 -21.19 3.55
CA LYS A 100 -29.11 -21.31 3.30
C LYS A 100 -29.66 -20.04 2.65
N SER A 101 -29.30 -18.86 3.17
CA SER A 101 -29.74 -17.59 2.61
C SER A 101 -29.31 -17.41 1.16
N GLU A 102 -28.09 -17.79 0.81
CA GLU A 102 -27.60 -17.74 -0.57
C GLU A 102 -28.35 -18.74 -1.46
N TYR A 103 -28.54 -19.98 -0.99
CA TYR A 103 -29.31 -20.97 -1.73
C TYR A 103 -30.74 -20.48 -2.01
N ASP A 104 -31.44 -19.98 -1.00
CA ASP A 104 -32.78 -19.44 -1.14
C ASP A 104 -32.79 -18.27 -2.14
N ALA A 105 -31.82 -17.36 -2.04
CA ALA A 105 -31.68 -16.24 -2.99
C ALA A 105 -31.48 -16.71 -4.43
N LEU A 106 -30.68 -17.76 -4.65
CA LEU A 106 -30.44 -18.35 -5.97
C LEU A 106 -31.70 -19.01 -6.56
N MET A 107 -32.49 -19.67 -5.71
CA MET A 107 -33.79 -20.24 -6.10
C MET A 107 -34.79 -19.12 -6.42
N THR A 108 -34.87 -18.08 -5.58
CA THR A 108 -35.80 -16.96 -5.81
C THR A 108 -35.46 -16.15 -7.06
N ASN A 109 -34.18 -16.04 -7.39
CA ASN A 109 -33.73 -15.35 -8.60
C ASN A 109 -33.86 -16.21 -9.87
N ASN A 110 -34.36 -17.45 -9.73
CA ASN A 110 -34.47 -18.44 -10.82
C ASN A 110 -33.16 -18.65 -11.59
N THR A 111 -32.02 -18.40 -10.95
CA THR A 111 -30.71 -18.57 -11.58
C THR A 111 -30.26 -20.02 -11.57
N TRP A 112 -30.75 -20.79 -10.60
CA TRP A 112 -30.46 -22.21 -10.41
C TRP A 112 -31.80 -22.97 -10.35
N SER A 113 -31.85 -24.17 -10.92
CA SER A 113 -33.05 -25.03 -11.03
C SER A 113 -32.77 -26.45 -10.57
#